data_AF-A0A497RRU3-F1
#
_entry.id   AF-A0A497RRU3-F1
#
_cell.length_a   1.000
_cell.length_b   1.000
_cell.length_c   1.000
_cell.angle_alpha   90.00
_cell.angle_beta   90.00
_cell.angle_gamma   90.00
#
_symmetry.space_group_name_H-M   'P 1'
#
loop_
_entity.id
_entity.type
_entity.pdbx_description
1 polymer ?
#
loop_
_entity_poly.entity_id
_entity_poly.type
_entity_poly.pdbx_seq_one_letter_code
_entity_poly.pdbx_strand_id
1 'polypeptide(L)'
;MVKKVIEKHADKLLRKKNVVIVYEGNKIKGGEDTGERALVVGVKKKEKEEKLSKKDIIPKKIERVKTDVVETDEVYALGLLDLFKSKGVNTRRRYRPMPCHVSVGNRKITAGTAGAFVVDAGGNVYVLSNAHVLCEDPRRNVSEQERRICQPGPYDSRNPDKDIIGRLERHVAINPSGNNYVDCALMRADRVEDLDLRTGILGYGYPTGVAGKLEINQKVVKPASRTTGKKEGRVTGINGIVMVNYGSFKARFVDQIIFSNMSAGGDSGSSILTADGKYAGLLFAGSSKVTIGNKAENVLNVLDVSIMTQGEGGEEPTPPEYAFVEEIDVEMERATGLVKGTITQKGNKQPLEGVEIYADNIRKGRSGADGRYMVELEAGRHRLEFRKPGYRAVVVEREFGKENGE
;
A
#
# COMPACT_ATOMS: atom_id res chain seq x y z
N MET A 1 14.29 24.41 7.08
CA MET A 1 15.37 24.58 8.09
C MET A 1 15.35 23.47 9.14
N VAL A 2 14.21 23.20 9.79
CA VAL A 2 14.08 22.16 10.82
C VAL A 2 14.43 20.75 10.31
N LYS A 3 13.90 20.35 9.14
CA LYS A 3 14.26 19.08 8.46
C LYS A 3 15.78 18.80 8.42
N LYS A 4 16.58 19.76 7.95
CA LYS A 4 18.06 19.61 7.88
C LYS A 4 18.71 19.39 9.26
N VAL A 5 18.18 20.05 10.29
CA VAL A 5 18.65 19.86 11.67
C VAL A 5 18.27 18.47 12.18
N ILE A 6 17.07 17.97 11.85
CA ILE A 6 16.67 16.60 12.17
C ILE A 6 17.60 15.59 11.49
N GLU A 7 17.80 15.70 10.18
CA GLU A 7 18.66 14.79 9.41
C GLU A 7 20.08 14.71 10.00
N LYS A 8 20.63 15.85 10.45
CA LYS A 8 21.97 15.92 11.04
C LYS A 8 22.07 15.38 12.47
N HIS A 9 21.03 15.53 13.30
CA HIS A 9 21.11 15.27 14.74
C HIS A 9 20.26 14.08 15.23
N ALA A 10 19.39 13.52 14.39
CA ALA A 10 18.47 12.46 14.78
C ALA A 10 19.16 11.24 15.39
N ASP A 11 20.28 10.79 14.83
CA ASP A 11 20.98 9.60 15.31
C ASP A 11 21.54 9.78 16.72
N LYS A 12 22.04 10.98 17.01
CA LYS A 12 22.49 11.33 18.36
C LYS A 12 21.32 11.41 19.32
N LEU A 13 20.18 11.95 18.88
CA LEU A 13 18.98 12.09 19.71
C LEU A 13 18.33 10.74 20.02
N LEU A 14 18.16 9.88 19.02
CA LEU A 14 17.53 8.56 19.16
C LEU A 14 18.36 7.57 20.01
N ARG A 15 19.66 7.83 20.19
CA ARG A 15 20.50 7.07 21.14
C ARG A 15 20.34 7.50 22.60
N LYS A 16 19.70 8.63 22.87
CA LYS A 16 19.47 9.10 24.24
C LYS A 16 18.40 8.27 24.92
N LYS A 17 18.49 8.19 26.25
CA LYS A 17 17.51 7.47 27.08
C LYS A 17 16.08 7.90 26.74
N ASN A 18 15.20 6.90 26.63
CA ASN A 18 13.76 7.04 26.37
C ASN A 18 13.36 7.66 25.02
N VAL A 19 14.27 8.16 24.18
CA VAL A 19 13.87 8.77 22.89
C VAL A 19 13.43 7.68 21.91
N VAL A 20 12.26 7.84 21.31
CA VAL A 20 11.69 6.88 20.33
C VAL A 20 11.40 7.51 18.98
N ILE A 21 11.22 8.83 18.95
CA ILE A 21 10.84 9.54 17.74
C ILE A 21 11.38 10.96 17.74
N VAL A 22 11.81 11.43 16.57
CA VAL A 22 12.12 12.85 16.33
C VAL A 22 11.42 13.29 15.06
N TYR A 23 10.82 14.48 15.06
CA TYR A 23 10.07 14.97 13.91
C TYR A 23 10.01 16.49 13.89
N GLU A 24 9.63 17.04 12.74
CA GLU A 24 9.33 18.46 12.62
C GLU A 24 7.89 18.68 13.06
N GLY A 25 7.71 19.47 14.12
CA GLY A 25 6.45 19.69 14.81
C GLY A 25 6.21 21.17 15.13
N ASN A 26 5.09 21.45 15.79
CA ASN A 26 4.96 22.70 16.55
C ASN A 26 5.29 22.46 18.02
N LYS A 27 5.81 23.50 18.68
CA LYS A 27 6.07 23.48 20.12
C LYS A 27 4.74 23.51 20.89
N ILE A 28 4.62 22.63 21.88
CA ILE A 28 3.47 22.59 22.78
C ILE A 28 3.87 23.19 24.14
N LYS A 29 3.06 24.10 24.69
CA LYS A 29 3.25 24.67 26.03
C LYS A 29 1.94 24.63 26.79
N GLY A 30 1.94 24.05 27.99
CA GLY A 30 0.71 23.90 28.79
C GLY A 30 -0.37 23.03 28.14
N GLY A 31 -0.02 22.19 27.16
CA GLY A 31 -0.98 21.39 26.38
C GLY A 31 -1.48 22.09 25.11
N GLU A 32 -1.11 23.35 24.88
CA GLU A 32 -1.56 24.14 23.74
C GLU A 32 -0.47 24.26 22.68
N ASP A 33 -0.89 24.25 21.41
CA ASP A 33 -0.02 24.50 20.27
C ASP A 33 0.32 25.99 20.19
N THR A 34 1.61 26.31 20.26
CA THR A 34 2.11 27.69 20.20
C THR A 34 2.21 28.25 18.76
N GLY A 35 2.02 27.41 17.74
CA GLY A 35 2.23 27.73 16.33
C GLY A 35 3.71 27.82 15.93
N GLU A 36 4.64 27.71 16.89
CA GLU A 36 6.07 27.84 16.64
C GLU A 36 6.69 26.51 16.20
N ARG A 37 7.32 26.49 15.02
CA ARG A 37 8.01 25.30 14.49
C ARG A 37 9.19 24.89 15.37
N ALA A 38 9.26 23.60 15.69
CA ALA A 38 10.28 23.01 16.53
C ALA A 38 10.74 21.64 16.04
N LEU A 39 11.93 21.24 16.48
CA LEU A 39 12.36 19.84 16.48
C LEU A 39 11.71 19.17 17.69
N VAL A 40 10.72 18.32 17.45
CA VAL A 40 10.03 17.61 18.53
C VAL A 40 10.71 16.27 18.77
N VAL A 41 10.97 15.97 20.04
CA VAL A 41 11.57 14.73 20.52
C VAL A 41 10.52 14.01 21.36
N GLY A 42 9.98 12.91 20.85
CA GLY A 42 9.06 12.05 21.59
C GLY A 42 9.82 11.01 22.40
N VAL A 43 9.53 10.97 23.71
CA VAL A 43 10.14 10.05 24.67
C VAL A 43 9.10 9.07 25.23
N LYS A 44 9.53 7.85 25.59
CA LYS A 44 8.68 6.86 26.26
C LYS A 44 8.12 7.38 27.57
N LYS A 45 8.94 8.11 28.33
CA LYS A 45 8.59 8.67 29.62
C LYS A 45 9.39 9.94 29.87
N LYS A 46 8.72 11.00 30.29
CA LYS A 46 9.39 12.21 30.78
C LYS A 46 9.95 11.96 32.18
N GLU A 47 11.22 12.32 32.35
CA GLU A 47 11.90 12.32 33.64
C GLU A 47 12.30 13.77 33.97
N LYS A 48 12.33 14.10 35.26
CA LYS A 48 12.86 15.40 35.68
C LYS A 48 14.35 15.48 35.37
N GLU A 49 14.86 16.68 35.07
CA GLU A 49 16.25 16.87 34.62
C GLU A 49 17.26 16.33 35.65
N GLU A 50 16.96 16.36 36.95
CA GLU A 50 17.85 15.89 38.01
C GLU A 50 18.01 14.36 38.02
N LYS A 51 17.07 13.63 37.39
CA LYS A 51 17.12 12.17 37.24
C LYS A 51 17.79 11.73 35.93
N LEU A 52 18.13 12.69 35.07
CA LEU A 52 18.76 12.43 33.77
C LEU A 52 20.27 12.68 33.85
N SER A 53 21.03 11.83 33.17
CA SER A 53 22.44 12.11 32.96
C SER A 53 22.60 13.27 31.95
N LYS A 54 23.69 14.04 32.04
CA LYS A 54 23.94 15.17 31.10
C LYS A 54 23.86 14.76 29.62
N LYS A 55 24.24 13.52 29.29
CA LYS A 55 24.15 12.98 27.92
C LYS A 55 22.72 12.67 27.47
N ASP A 56 21.76 12.53 28.38
CA ASP A 56 20.36 12.20 28.06
C ASP A 56 19.46 13.43 28.03
N ILE A 57 19.91 14.56 28.59
CA ILE A 57 19.20 15.84 28.50
C ILE A 57 19.10 16.27 27.02
N ILE A 58 17.90 16.67 26.61
CA ILE A 58 17.64 17.26 25.30
C ILE A 58 17.89 18.77 25.41
N PRO A 59 18.83 19.35 24.63
CA PRO A 59 19.06 20.79 24.63
C PRO A 59 17.80 21.55 24.23
N LYS A 60 17.50 22.69 24.88
CA LYS A 60 16.35 23.55 24.55
C LYS A 60 16.38 24.13 23.13
N LYS A 61 17.56 24.17 22.52
CA LYS A 61 17.81 24.53 21.12
C LYS A 61 18.91 23.65 20.56
N ILE A 62 18.78 23.25 19.29
CA ILE A 62 19.84 22.60 18.53
C ILE A 62 20.11 23.49 17.32
N GLU A 63 21.34 23.99 17.24
CA GLU A 63 21.70 25.07 16.32
C GLU A 63 20.79 26.29 16.55
N ARG A 64 19.96 26.66 15.58
CA ARG A 64 18.99 27.77 15.70
C ARG A 64 17.54 27.29 15.88
N VAL A 65 17.31 25.97 15.93
CA VAL A 65 15.97 25.38 16.02
C VAL A 65 15.63 25.09 17.47
N LYS A 66 14.45 25.55 17.91
CA LYS A 66 13.91 25.21 19.24
C LYS A 66 13.56 23.73 19.30
N THR A 67 13.74 23.14 20.46
CA THR A 67 13.29 21.77 20.71
C THR A 67 12.00 21.77 21.52
N ASP A 68 11.26 20.68 21.38
CA ASP A 68 10.17 20.34 22.28
C ASP A 68 10.25 18.87 22.67
N VAL A 69 10.06 18.57 23.95
CA VAL A 69 10.06 17.17 24.43
C VAL A 69 8.64 16.80 24.77
N VAL A 70 8.12 15.76 24.13
CA VAL A 70 6.76 15.25 24.33
C VAL A 70 6.80 13.80 24.80
N GLU A 71 5.82 13.39 25.58
CA GLU A 71 5.69 11.98 25.95
C GLU A 71 4.88 11.25 24.87
N THR A 72 5.37 10.11 24.40
CA THR A 72 4.83 9.39 23.24
C THR A 72 4.66 7.90 23.49
N ASP A 73 5.15 7.35 24.61
CA ASP A 73 5.27 5.91 24.85
C ASP A 73 6.14 5.19 23.81
N GLU A 74 6.23 3.85 23.89
CA GLU A 74 6.86 3.06 22.84
C GLU A 74 5.94 2.95 21.62
N VAL A 75 6.54 3.06 20.44
CA VAL A 75 5.84 2.97 19.16
C VAL A 75 5.90 1.53 18.66
N TYR A 76 4.74 0.98 18.30
CA TYR A 76 4.61 -0.39 17.81
C TYR A 76 4.04 -0.41 16.40
N ALA A 77 4.42 -1.42 15.61
CA ALA A 77 3.65 -1.81 14.44
C ALA A 77 2.30 -2.33 14.93
N LEU A 78 1.21 -1.73 14.48
CA LEU A 78 -0.09 -1.85 15.15
C LEU A 78 -0.84 -3.17 14.86
N GLY A 79 -0.21 -4.26 14.43
CA GLY A 79 -0.89 -5.56 14.26
C GLY A 79 -1.12 -6.36 15.56
N LEU A 80 -0.48 -5.97 16.67
CA LEU A 80 -0.27 -6.82 17.85
C LEU A 80 -1.15 -6.54 19.08
N LEU A 81 -1.81 -5.38 19.18
CA LEU A 81 -2.58 -4.97 20.38
C LEU A 81 -4.09 -4.83 20.08
N ASP A 82 -4.83 -5.94 20.10
CA ASP A 82 -6.29 -5.95 19.94
C ASP A 82 -6.98 -5.84 21.31
N LEU A 83 -7.13 -4.63 21.86
CA LEU A 83 -7.85 -4.39 23.14
C LEU A 83 -9.25 -3.76 22.98
N PHE A 84 -9.71 -3.47 21.77
CA PHE A 84 -10.93 -2.68 21.59
C PHE A 84 -11.88 -3.28 20.54
N LYS A 85 -12.98 -3.87 21.01
CA LYS A 85 -14.17 -4.11 20.19
C LYS A 85 -14.82 -2.75 19.90
N SER A 86 -14.87 -2.31 18.65
CA SER A 86 -15.68 -1.15 18.28
C SER A 86 -17.12 -1.57 17.94
N LYS A 87 -18.09 -0.73 18.31
CA LYS A 87 -19.47 -0.80 17.81
C LYS A 87 -19.52 0.01 16.50
N GLY A 88 -19.84 -0.62 15.38
CA GLY A 88 -19.84 0.00 14.04
C GLY A 88 -20.00 -1.00 12.89
N VAL A 89 -19.76 -0.55 11.65
CA VAL A 89 -19.74 -1.39 10.43
C VAL A 89 -18.89 -2.64 10.69
N ASN A 90 -19.43 -3.83 10.39
CA ASN A 90 -18.72 -5.08 10.65
C ASN A 90 -17.61 -5.29 9.61
N THR A 91 -16.43 -4.72 9.87
CA THR A 91 -15.22 -4.80 9.03
C THR A 91 -14.44 -6.10 9.20
N ARG A 92 -14.84 -6.98 10.14
CA ARG A 92 -14.13 -8.23 10.47
C ARG A 92 -14.72 -9.47 9.80
N ARG A 93 -15.93 -9.38 9.23
CA ARG A 93 -16.58 -10.51 8.55
C ARG A 93 -15.97 -10.81 7.17
N ARG A 94 -16.38 -11.94 6.61
CA ARG A 94 -16.12 -12.30 5.20
C ARG A 94 -16.94 -11.42 4.25
N TYR A 95 -16.27 -10.94 3.20
CA TYR A 95 -16.81 -10.17 2.09
C TYR A 95 -16.39 -10.83 0.77
N ARG A 96 -17.36 -11.13 -0.10
CA ARG A 96 -17.16 -11.54 -1.50
C ARG A 96 -18.32 -10.93 -2.31
N PRO A 97 -18.06 -9.93 -3.17
CA PRO A 97 -16.77 -9.29 -3.41
C PRO A 97 -16.26 -8.49 -2.18
N MET A 98 -14.94 -8.31 -2.07
CA MET A 98 -14.22 -7.68 -0.95
C MET A 98 -13.99 -6.18 -1.19
N PRO A 99 -14.57 -5.28 -0.38
CA PRO A 99 -14.17 -3.86 -0.41
C PRO A 99 -12.86 -3.65 0.37
N CYS A 100 -12.29 -2.46 0.24
CA CYS A 100 -11.20 -2.01 1.11
C CYS A 100 -11.71 -1.63 2.50
N HIS A 101 -10.77 -1.45 3.42
CA HIS A 101 -10.93 -1.16 4.85
C HIS A 101 -11.55 -2.28 5.71
N VAL A 102 -11.59 -3.50 5.18
CA VAL A 102 -11.98 -4.71 5.92
C VAL A 102 -10.75 -5.51 6.34
N SER A 103 -10.98 -6.48 7.22
CA SER A 103 -9.96 -7.42 7.69
C SER A 103 -9.32 -8.18 6.53
N VAL A 104 -8.00 -8.22 6.52
CA VAL A 104 -7.17 -8.98 5.60
C VAL A 104 -5.88 -9.40 6.31
N GLY A 105 -5.22 -10.46 5.86
CA GLY A 105 -3.88 -10.77 6.35
C GLY A 105 -3.28 -12.00 5.72
N ASN A 106 -1.95 -12.11 5.80
CA ASN A 106 -1.26 -13.33 5.45
C ASN A 106 -1.75 -14.51 6.29
N ARG A 107 -1.87 -15.69 5.68
CA ARG A 107 -2.38 -16.92 6.32
C ARG A 107 -1.65 -17.29 7.62
N LYS A 108 -0.38 -16.90 7.76
CA LYS A 108 0.50 -17.19 8.91
C LYS A 108 0.55 -16.09 9.98
N ILE A 109 -0.16 -14.97 9.79
CA ILE A 109 -0.21 -13.89 10.79
C ILE A 109 -1.60 -13.75 11.41
N THR A 110 -1.81 -12.69 12.20
CA THR A 110 -3.10 -12.35 12.82
C THR A 110 -4.08 -11.75 11.81
N ALA A 111 -4.13 -10.42 11.67
CA ALA A 111 -4.95 -9.67 10.72
C ALA A 111 -4.63 -8.17 10.80
N GLY A 112 -4.75 -7.48 9.67
CA GLY A 112 -4.73 -6.03 9.56
C GLY A 112 -5.88 -5.55 8.65
N THR A 113 -5.69 -4.40 8.02
CA THR A 113 -6.70 -3.73 7.21
C THR A 113 -6.27 -3.65 5.74
N ALA A 114 -7.18 -3.95 4.83
CA ALA A 114 -7.02 -3.64 3.40
C ALA A 114 -7.10 -2.12 3.20
N GLY A 115 -6.05 -1.47 2.72
CA GLY A 115 -5.98 -0.01 2.67
C GLY A 115 -6.76 0.61 1.54
N ALA A 116 -6.39 0.28 0.31
CA ALA A 116 -7.02 0.83 -0.88
C ALA A 116 -6.76 -0.07 -2.08
N PHE A 117 -7.58 0.09 -3.12
CA PHE A 117 -7.25 -0.45 -4.43
C PHE A 117 -6.24 0.45 -5.12
N VAL A 118 -5.24 -0.18 -5.71
CA VAL A 118 -4.20 0.47 -6.50
C VAL A 118 -4.05 -0.26 -7.82
N VAL A 119 -3.53 0.44 -8.82
CA VAL A 119 -3.37 -0.08 -10.18
C VAL A 119 -1.95 0.17 -10.66
N ASP A 120 -1.33 -0.83 -11.30
CA ASP A 120 -0.04 -0.63 -11.97
C ASP A 120 -0.21 -0.06 -13.39
N ALA A 121 0.90 0.25 -14.05
CA ALA A 121 0.92 0.76 -15.43
C ALA A 121 0.38 -0.24 -16.48
N GLY A 122 0.24 -1.52 -16.11
CA GLY A 122 -0.37 -2.57 -16.94
C GLY A 122 -1.88 -2.71 -16.73
N GLY A 123 -2.48 -1.92 -15.83
CA GLY A 123 -3.89 -2.00 -15.49
C GLY A 123 -4.24 -3.13 -14.52
N ASN A 124 -3.24 -3.79 -13.91
CA ASN A 124 -3.52 -4.81 -12.90
C ASN A 124 -3.91 -4.15 -11.58
N VAL A 125 -5.01 -4.63 -10.99
CA VAL A 125 -5.53 -4.12 -9.72
C VAL A 125 -4.96 -4.95 -8.56
N TYR A 126 -4.55 -4.24 -7.51
CA TYR A 126 -4.05 -4.82 -6.27
C TYR A 126 -4.75 -4.22 -5.06
N VAL A 127 -4.69 -4.94 -3.95
CA VAL A 127 -5.05 -4.42 -2.63
C VAL A 127 -3.77 -4.00 -1.91
N LEU A 128 -3.66 -2.71 -1.60
CA LEU A 128 -2.57 -2.14 -0.81
C LEU A 128 -2.80 -2.39 0.68
N SER A 129 -1.77 -2.79 1.42
CA SER A 129 -1.74 -2.82 2.88
C SER A 129 -0.29 -2.72 3.38
N ASN A 130 -0.03 -2.94 4.67
CA ASN A 130 1.34 -2.99 5.20
C ASN A 130 2.03 -4.33 4.88
N ALA A 131 3.36 -4.30 4.79
CA ALA A 131 4.15 -5.51 4.67
C ALA A 131 3.95 -6.41 5.88
N HIS A 132 3.94 -5.86 7.11
CA HIS A 132 3.69 -6.68 8.31
C HIS A 132 2.24 -7.24 8.41
N VAL A 133 1.35 -6.89 7.47
CA VAL A 133 0.00 -7.45 7.36
C VAL A 133 -0.07 -8.51 6.26
N LEU A 134 0.65 -8.35 5.15
CA LEU A 134 0.59 -9.26 4.00
C LEU A 134 1.77 -10.24 3.90
N CYS A 135 2.83 -10.03 4.67
CA CYS A 135 3.97 -10.92 4.78
C CYS A 135 3.84 -11.79 6.03
N GLU A 136 4.31 -13.04 5.95
CA GLU A 136 4.59 -13.85 7.14
C GLU A 136 5.76 -13.26 7.92
N ASP A 137 6.79 -12.81 7.20
CA ASP A 137 7.90 -12.04 7.75
C ASP A 137 8.23 -10.88 6.79
N PRO A 138 8.02 -9.61 7.20
CA PRO A 138 8.20 -8.45 6.33
C PRO A 138 9.67 -8.16 5.99
N ARG A 139 10.62 -8.98 6.45
CA ARG A 139 12.06 -8.86 6.15
C ARG A 139 12.52 -9.80 5.03
N ARG A 140 11.71 -10.82 4.70
CA ARG A 140 12.05 -11.89 3.75
C ARG A 140 11.50 -11.59 2.37
N ASN A 141 12.12 -12.12 1.32
CA ASN A 141 11.59 -11.97 -0.04
C ASN A 141 10.23 -12.68 -0.21
N VAL A 142 9.46 -12.28 -1.22
CA VAL A 142 8.12 -12.85 -1.49
C VAL A 142 8.18 -14.36 -1.76
N SER A 143 9.19 -14.83 -2.49
CA SER A 143 9.36 -16.25 -2.87
C SER A 143 9.72 -17.18 -1.72
N GLU A 144 10.12 -16.64 -0.57
CA GLU A 144 10.67 -17.41 0.55
C GLU A 144 9.65 -17.65 1.67
N GLN A 145 8.45 -17.09 1.57
CA GLN A 145 7.49 -17.04 2.67
C GLN A 145 6.10 -17.51 2.24
N GLU A 146 5.21 -17.72 3.20
CA GLU A 146 3.79 -17.93 2.89
C GLU A 146 3.26 -16.74 2.07
N ARG A 147 2.60 -17.04 0.95
CA ARG A 147 2.07 -16.02 0.05
C ARG A 147 0.56 -15.91 0.14
N ARG A 148 -0.16 -16.90 0.66
CA ARG A 148 -1.63 -16.89 0.68
C ARG A 148 -2.14 -15.82 1.61
N ILE A 149 -3.08 -15.02 1.11
CA ILE A 149 -3.75 -13.95 1.84
C ILE A 149 -5.22 -14.32 2.05
N CYS A 150 -5.69 -14.14 3.29
CA CYS A 150 -7.07 -14.41 3.69
C CYS A 150 -7.88 -13.12 3.82
N GLN A 151 -9.14 -13.18 3.40
CA GLN A 151 -10.19 -12.22 3.74
C GLN A 151 -11.39 -12.99 4.30
N PRO A 152 -11.74 -12.80 5.60
CA PRO A 152 -11.05 -11.93 6.56
C PRO A 152 -9.66 -12.49 6.93
N GLY A 153 -8.80 -11.68 7.56
CA GLY A 153 -7.49 -12.14 8.05
C GLY A 153 -7.65 -13.27 9.09
N PRO A 154 -6.64 -14.15 9.26
CA PRO A 154 -6.78 -15.37 10.06
C PRO A 154 -7.36 -15.21 11.46
N TYR A 155 -7.04 -14.12 12.16
CA TYR A 155 -7.57 -13.85 13.49
C TYR A 155 -9.10 -13.66 13.52
N ASP A 156 -9.69 -13.06 12.48
CA ASP A 156 -11.13 -12.84 12.40
C ASP A 156 -11.87 -13.95 11.62
N SER A 157 -11.13 -14.91 11.05
CA SER A 157 -11.68 -16.03 10.30
C SER A 157 -11.98 -17.23 11.21
N ARG A 158 -13.07 -17.94 10.90
CA ARG A 158 -13.38 -19.24 11.54
C ARG A 158 -12.62 -20.41 10.89
N ASN A 159 -12.23 -20.26 9.62
CA ASN A 159 -11.48 -21.25 8.86
C ASN A 159 -10.68 -20.54 7.76
N PRO A 160 -9.45 -20.09 8.04
CA PRO A 160 -8.75 -19.23 7.10
C PRO A 160 -8.33 -19.94 5.81
N ASP A 161 -8.31 -21.27 5.76
CA ASP A 161 -8.05 -22.04 4.52
C ASP A 161 -9.20 -21.91 3.52
N LYS A 162 -10.43 -21.62 3.98
CA LYS A 162 -11.59 -21.33 3.11
C LYS A 162 -11.74 -19.84 2.77
N ASP A 163 -10.92 -19.00 3.40
CA ASP A 163 -10.99 -17.54 3.26
C ASP A 163 -9.84 -16.97 2.44
N ILE A 164 -8.99 -17.83 1.85
CA ILE A 164 -8.00 -17.40 0.86
C ILE A 164 -8.72 -16.66 -0.27
N ILE A 165 -8.19 -15.49 -0.63
CA ILE A 165 -8.72 -14.61 -1.69
C ILE A 165 -7.66 -14.22 -2.71
N GLY A 166 -6.39 -14.45 -2.39
CA GLY A 166 -5.29 -14.01 -3.21
C GLY A 166 -3.95 -14.30 -2.58
N ARG A 167 -2.94 -13.61 -3.09
CA ARG A 167 -1.54 -13.83 -2.71
C ARG A 167 -0.75 -12.54 -2.59
N LEU A 168 0.29 -12.58 -1.76
CA LEU A 168 1.35 -11.58 -1.71
C LEU A 168 2.04 -11.52 -3.08
N GLU A 169 1.97 -10.34 -3.70
CA GLU A 169 2.57 -10.06 -5.00
C GLU A 169 3.91 -9.34 -4.85
N ARG A 170 3.91 -8.23 -4.10
CA ARG A 170 5.06 -7.34 -3.94
C ARG A 170 5.06 -6.76 -2.54
N HIS A 171 6.24 -6.52 -1.97
CA HIS A 171 6.39 -5.70 -0.77
C HIS A 171 7.77 -5.04 -0.78
N VAL A 172 7.94 -4.04 0.08
CA VAL A 172 9.25 -3.49 0.39
C VAL A 172 9.76 -4.16 1.66
N ALA A 173 10.87 -4.91 1.55
CA ALA A 173 11.43 -5.62 2.68
C ALA A 173 11.95 -4.65 3.74
N ILE A 174 11.56 -4.87 5.00
CA ILE A 174 12.01 -4.05 6.12
C ILE A 174 13.45 -4.45 6.48
N ASN A 175 14.34 -3.47 6.51
CA ASN A 175 15.73 -3.60 6.93
C ASN A 175 15.89 -3.09 8.38
N PRO A 176 16.03 -3.98 9.39
CA PRO A 176 16.20 -3.57 10.80
C PRO A 176 17.49 -2.78 11.08
N SER A 177 18.50 -2.95 10.23
CA SER A 177 19.82 -2.33 10.37
C SER A 177 19.96 -1.04 9.56
N GLY A 178 18.94 -0.65 8.78
CA GLY A 178 18.97 0.50 7.88
C GLY A 178 17.78 1.44 8.06
N ASN A 179 17.68 2.39 7.13
CA ASN A 179 16.53 3.30 7.04
C ASN A 179 15.43 2.67 6.17
N ASN A 180 14.20 2.70 6.68
CA ASN A 180 13.01 2.28 5.96
C ASN A 180 12.14 3.51 5.69
N TYR A 181 11.64 3.66 4.47
CA TYR A 181 10.75 4.78 4.10
C TYR A 181 9.28 4.40 4.13
N VAL A 182 9.00 3.10 4.01
CA VAL A 182 7.66 2.54 3.89
C VAL A 182 7.56 1.18 4.56
N ASP A 183 6.37 0.88 5.07
CA ASP A 183 5.92 -0.47 5.41
C ASP A 183 4.68 -0.74 4.55
N CYS A 184 4.88 -1.35 3.38
CA CYS A 184 3.82 -1.53 2.40
C CYS A 184 3.99 -2.81 1.57
N ALA A 185 2.86 -3.38 1.17
CA ALA A 185 2.76 -4.56 0.34
C ALA A 185 1.50 -4.53 -0.51
N LEU A 186 1.53 -5.32 -1.59
CA LEU A 186 0.43 -5.55 -2.52
C LEU A 186 -0.03 -7.00 -2.42
N MET A 187 -1.32 -7.18 -2.25
CA MET A 187 -2.00 -8.44 -2.52
C MET A 187 -2.57 -8.40 -3.93
N ARG A 188 -2.33 -9.46 -4.70
CA ARG A 188 -3.05 -9.76 -5.93
C ARG A 188 -4.16 -10.75 -5.61
N ALA A 189 -5.40 -10.40 -5.92
CA ALA A 189 -6.52 -11.33 -5.81
C ALA A 189 -6.36 -12.46 -6.83
N ASP A 190 -6.80 -13.67 -6.47
CA ASP A 190 -6.80 -14.80 -7.42
C ASP A 190 -7.79 -14.55 -8.55
N ARG A 191 -8.89 -13.85 -8.25
CA ARG A 191 -9.89 -13.37 -9.20
C ARG A 191 -10.23 -11.92 -8.92
N VAL A 192 -10.29 -11.08 -9.95
CA VAL A 192 -10.63 -9.66 -9.76
C VAL A 192 -12.09 -9.48 -9.33
N GLU A 193 -12.99 -10.38 -9.71
CA GLU A 193 -14.39 -10.35 -9.29
C GLU A 193 -14.59 -10.63 -7.79
N ASP A 194 -13.56 -11.15 -7.10
CA ASP A 194 -13.58 -11.26 -5.65
C ASP A 194 -13.32 -9.91 -4.96
N LEU A 195 -13.01 -8.84 -5.71
CA LEU A 195 -12.82 -7.48 -5.22
C LEU A 195 -14.05 -6.61 -5.52
N ASP A 196 -14.50 -5.85 -4.52
CA ASP A 196 -15.64 -4.93 -4.65
C ASP A 196 -15.15 -3.58 -5.15
N LEU A 197 -14.80 -3.56 -6.44
CA LEU A 197 -14.34 -2.36 -7.13
C LEU A 197 -15.44 -1.30 -7.27
N ARG A 198 -16.70 -1.63 -7.01
CA ARG A 198 -17.77 -0.62 -6.97
C ARG A 198 -17.73 0.19 -5.69
N THR A 199 -17.51 -0.45 -4.55
CA THR A 199 -17.52 0.21 -3.23
C THR A 199 -16.22 0.96 -2.92
N GLY A 200 -15.06 0.46 -3.35
CA GLY A 200 -13.78 1.04 -2.93
C GLY A 200 -13.55 0.84 -1.43
N ILE A 201 -13.31 1.91 -0.68
CA ILE A 201 -13.22 1.90 0.79
C ILE A 201 -14.62 1.78 1.39
N LEU A 202 -14.86 0.73 2.20
CA LEU A 202 -16.16 0.47 2.79
C LEU A 202 -16.69 1.65 3.62
N GLY A 203 -17.86 2.17 3.21
CA GLY A 203 -18.51 3.32 3.87
C GLY A 203 -17.89 4.67 3.54
N TYR A 204 -16.96 4.73 2.58
CA TYR A 204 -16.33 5.97 2.13
C TYR A 204 -16.35 6.15 0.60
N GLY A 205 -16.05 5.10 -0.19
CA GLY A 205 -15.85 5.21 -1.63
C GLY A 205 -14.35 5.24 -1.98
N TYR A 206 -14.00 5.95 -3.04
CA TYR A 206 -12.61 6.09 -3.48
C TYR A 206 -11.99 7.41 -2.99
N PRO A 207 -10.67 7.46 -2.76
CA PRO A 207 -9.96 8.73 -2.61
C PRO A 207 -10.23 9.66 -3.80
N THR A 208 -10.27 10.97 -3.57
CA THR A 208 -10.47 11.98 -4.62
C THR A 208 -9.18 12.32 -5.38
N GLY A 209 -8.05 11.74 -4.96
CA GLY A 209 -6.71 12.01 -5.49
C GLY A 209 -5.63 11.58 -4.52
N VAL A 210 -4.39 11.94 -4.80
CA VAL A 210 -3.25 11.82 -3.88
C VAL A 210 -3.02 13.18 -3.21
N ALA A 211 -2.79 13.19 -1.90
CA ALA A 211 -2.48 14.43 -1.20
C ALA A 211 -1.07 14.89 -1.58
N GLY A 212 -0.91 16.19 -1.80
CA GLY A 212 0.41 16.81 -1.90
C GLY A 212 1.10 16.90 -0.54
N LYS A 213 2.00 17.86 -0.40
CA LYS A 213 2.68 18.12 0.87
C LYS A 213 1.65 18.42 1.97
N LEU A 214 1.71 17.65 3.05
CA LEU A 214 0.89 17.86 4.23
C LEU A 214 1.49 18.93 5.16
N GLU A 215 0.62 19.73 5.76
CA GLU A 215 0.99 20.77 6.71
C GLU A 215 0.60 20.38 8.14
N ILE A 216 1.32 20.91 9.14
CA ILE A 216 0.96 20.64 10.54
C ILE A 216 -0.37 21.32 10.86
N ASN A 217 -1.16 20.66 11.70
CA ASN A 217 -2.56 20.96 12.02
C ASN A 217 -3.56 20.73 10.89
N GLN A 218 -3.12 20.29 9.72
CA GLN A 218 -4.03 19.87 8.66
C GLN A 218 -4.91 18.73 9.15
N LYS A 219 -6.23 18.88 8.98
CA LYS A 219 -7.23 17.87 9.36
C LYS A 219 -7.15 16.67 8.43
N VAL A 220 -7.28 15.49 9.02
CA VAL A 220 -7.29 14.20 8.32
C VAL A 220 -8.36 13.29 8.90
N VAL A 221 -8.72 12.27 8.13
CA VAL A 221 -9.71 11.26 8.49
C VAL A 221 -9.13 9.89 8.20
N LYS A 222 -9.27 8.96 9.14
CA LYS A 222 -9.16 7.53 8.88
C LYS A 222 -10.59 6.98 8.76
N PRO A 223 -11.00 6.47 7.59
CA PRO A 223 -12.28 5.77 7.47
C PRO A 223 -12.39 4.62 8.49
N ALA A 224 -13.61 4.09 8.65
CA ALA A 224 -13.80 2.90 9.47
C ALA A 224 -12.88 1.78 8.94
N SER A 225 -12.23 1.04 9.84
CA SER A 225 -11.26 0.00 9.51
C SER A 225 -11.55 -1.25 10.34
N ARG A 226 -10.70 -2.29 10.25
CA ARG A 226 -10.87 -3.56 10.97
C ARG A 226 -11.17 -3.39 12.46
N THR A 227 -10.49 -2.48 13.16
CA THR A 227 -10.62 -2.34 14.62
C THR A 227 -11.42 -1.13 15.02
N THR A 228 -11.09 0.05 14.49
CA THR A 228 -11.74 1.29 14.91
C THR A 228 -12.73 1.79 13.87
N GLY A 229 -13.83 2.41 14.33
CA GLY A 229 -14.71 3.17 13.47
C GLY A 229 -14.00 4.37 12.83
N LYS A 230 -14.74 5.17 12.06
CA LYS A 230 -14.21 6.42 11.50
C LYS A 230 -13.58 7.28 12.60
N LYS A 231 -12.37 7.78 12.35
CA LYS A 231 -11.64 8.67 13.26
C LYS A 231 -11.22 9.93 12.53
N GLU A 232 -11.43 11.06 13.17
CA GLU A 232 -10.90 12.34 12.72
C GLU A 232 -9.64 12.66 13.52
N GLY A 233 -8.69 13.32 12.88
CA GLY A 233 -7.42 13.68 13.47
C GLY A 233 -6.79 14.84 12.75
N ARG A 234 -5.51 15.08 13.05
CA ARG A 234 -4.69 16.08 12.38
C ARG A 234 -3.24 15.63 12.27
N VAL A 235 -2.52 16.20 11.32
CA VAL A 235 -1.06 16.10 11.23
C VAL A 235 -0.45 16.86 12.40
N THR A 236 0.29 16.18 13.26
CA THR A 236 1.03 16.76 14.39
C THR A 236 2.52 16.89 14.11
N GLY A 237 3.00 16.19 13.08
CA GLY A 237 4.40 16.23 12.67
C GLY A 237 4.66 15.69 11.27
N ILE A 238 5.74 16.15 10.67
CA ILE A 238 6.25 15.68 9.37
C ILE A 238 7.75 15.39 9.46
N ASN A 239 8.32 14.76 8.43
CA ASN A 239 9.74 14.40 8.37
C ASN A 239 10.17 13.56 9.59
N GLY A 240 9.29 12.69 10.05
CA GLY A 240 9.49 11.91 11.25
C GLY A 240 10.53 10.80 11.05
N ILE A 241 11.38 10.64 12.06
CA ILE A 241 12.30 9.51 12.20
C ILE A 241 11.91 8.76 13.47
N VAL A 242 11.52 7.51 13.30
CA VAL A 242 10.84 6.71 14.32
C VAL A 242 11.53 5.37 14.50
N MET A 243 11.73 4.96 15.75
CA MET A 243 12.05 3.58 16.08
C MET A 243 10.77 2.80 16.35
N VAL A 244 10.43 1.87 15.45
CA VAL A 244 9.19 1.08 15.51
C VAL A 244 9.50 -0.32 16.03
N ASN A 245 8.73 -0.79 16.99
CA ASN A 245 8.83 -2.13 17.54
C ASN A 245 7.82 -3.08 16.87
N TYR A 246 8.32 -4.13 16.22
CA TYR A 246 7.54 -5.19 15.55
C TYR A 246 7.39 -6.45 16.44
N GLY A 247 7.73 -6.34 17.73
CA GLY A 247 7.79 -7.46 18.67
C GLY A 247 9.15 -8.14 18.62
N SER A 248 9.39 -8.96 17.58
CA SER A 248 10.63 -9.74 17.45
C SER A 248 11.84 -8.92 17.00
N PHE A 249 11.63 -7.74 16.44
CA PHE A 249 12.69 -6.82 16.04
C PHE A 249 12.23 -5.36 16.14
N LYS A 250 13.21 -4.46 16.03
CA LYS A 250 12.97 -3.02 15.88
C LYS A 250 13.54 -2.55 14.57
N ALA A 251 12.86 -1.60 13.93
CA ALA A 251 13.31 -1.01 12.68
C ALA A 251 13.16 0.50 12.72
N ARG A 252 14.09 1.18 12.06
CA ARG A 252 14.07 2.64 11.93
C ARG A 252 13.30 3.03 10.68
N PHE A 253 12.33 3.90 10.84
CA PHE A 253 11.56 4.51 9.76
C PHE A 253 11.90 5.98 9.64
N VAL A 254 12.08 6.46 8.41
CA VAL A 254 12.44 7.84 8.10
C VAL A 254 11.41 8.46 7.17
N ASP A 255 11.27 9.77 7.23
CA ASP A 255 10.35 10.53 6.39
C ASP A 255 8.86 10.22 6.62
N GLN A 256 8.50 9.94 7.87
CA GLN A 256 7.14 9.56 8.28
C GLN A 256 6.26 10.78 8.60
N ILE A 257 4.94 10.59 8.49
CA ILE A 257 3.95 11.56 8.95
C ILE A 257 3.46 11.15 10.34
N ILE A 258 3.39 12.11 11.25
CA ILE A 258 2.89 11.91 12.62
C ILE A 258 1.52 12.57 12.71
N PHE A 259 0.55 11.80 13.16
CA PHE A 259 -0.82 12.25 13.36
C PHE A 259 -1.16 12.21 14.86
N SER A 260 -2.17 12.99 15.25
CA SER A 260 -2.85 12.80 16.54
C SER A 260 -3.33 11.36 16.66
N ASN A 261 -3.40 10.80 17.88
CA ASN A 261 -3.91 9.44 18.07
C ASN A 261 -5.30 9.27 17.44
N MET A 262 -5.36 8.44 16.41
CA MET A 262 -6.57 8.12 15.66
C MET A 262 -6.60 6.65 15.24
N SER A 263 -5.88 5.79 15.96
CA SER A 263 -5.68 4.38 15.62
C SER A 263 -5.64 3.47 16.84
N ALA A 264 -6.03 2.22 16.66
CA ALA A 264 -5.74 1.14 17.60
C ALA A 264 -5.08 -0.04 16.89
N GLY A 265 -4.69 -1.07 17.65
CA GLY A 265 -4.15 -2.27 17.04
C GLY A 265 -5.16 -2.96 16.11
N GLY A 266 -4.71 -3.40 14.95
CA GLY A 266 -5.51 -3.95 13.84
C GLY A 266 -5.85 -2.93 12.75
N ASP A 267 -5.65 -1.63 12.98
CA ASP A 267 -5.84 -0.60 11.95
C ASP A 267 -4.65 -0.48 10.98
N SER A 268 -3.55 -1.20 11.22
CA SER A 268 -2.43 -1.32 10.28
C SER A 268 -2.91 -1.64 8.87
N GLY A 269 -2.46 -0.85 7.91
CA GLY A 269 -2.84 -0.93 6.52
C GLY A 269 -4.00 -0.01 6.14
N SER A 270 -4.64 0.67 7.10
CA SER A 270 -5.70 1.64 6.80
C SER A 270 -5.16 2.85 6.03
N SER A 271 -5.97 3.33 5.09
CA SER A 271 -5.74 4.62 4.45
C SER A 271 -6.05 5.77 5.40
N ILE A 272 -5.20 6.80 5.38
CA ILE A 272 -5.46 8.11 5.98
C ILE A 272 -5.74 9.07 4.82
N LEU A 273 -6.84 9.81 4.93
CA LEU A 273 -7.30 10.75 3.92
C LEU A 273 -7.29 12.17 4.46
N THR A 274 -7.07 13.17 3.60
CA THR A 274 -7.31 14.57 3.94
C THR A 274 -8.81 14.85 4.06
N ALA A 275 -9.19 15.99 4.62
CA ALA A 275 -10.60 16.38 4.73
C ALA A 275 -11.30 16.51 3.36
N ASP A 276 -10.57 16.86 2.29
CA ASP A 276 -11.04 16.88 0.90
C ASP A 276 -10.94 15.50 0.20
N GLY A 277 -10.60 14.45 0.96
CA GLY A 277 -10.68 13.06 0.51
C GLY A 277 -9.49 12.51 -0.25
N LYS A 278 -8.37 13.24 -0.29
CA LYS A 278 -7.15 12.78 -0.96
C LYS A 278 -6.39 11.80 -0.09
N TYR A 279 -5.78 10.80 -0.71
CA TYR A 279 -4.95 9.81 -0.04
C TYR A 279 -3.68 10.45 0.53
N ALA A 280 -3.60 10.54 1.85
CA ALA A 280 -2.54 11.22 2.58
C ALA A 280 -1.42 10.27 3.03
N GLY A 281 -1.75 9.02 3.34
CA GLY A 281 -0.75 8.04 3.73
C GLY A 281 -1.32 6.70 4.17
N LEU A 282 -0.39 5.77 4.46
CA LEU A 282 -0.68 4.41 4.90
C LEU A 282 -0.32 4.25 6.38
N LEU A 283 -1.31 4.06 7.24
CA LEU A 283 -1.11 3.81 8.67
C LEU A 283 -0.36 2.49 8.87
N PHE A 284 0.73 2.50 9.65
CA PHE A 284 1.47 1.26 9.96
C PHE A 284 1.89 1.12 11.42
N ALA A 285 2.00 2.22 12.16
CA ALA A 285 2.49 2.21 13.52
C ALA A 285 1.82 3.28 14.38
N GLY A 286 2.00 3.19 15.69
CA GLY A 286 1.51 4.19 16.62
C GLY A 286 1.75 3.83 18.08
N SER A 287 1.19 4.64 18.96
CA SER A 287 1.22 4.49 20.41
C SER A 287 -0.10 4.96 21.02
N SER A 288 -0.18 5.05 22.36
CA SER A 288 -1.36 5.65 23.02
C SER A 288 -1.54 7.15 22.71
N LYS A 289 -0.53 7.81 22.13
CA LYS A 289 -0.47 9.26 21.92
C LYS A 289 -0.46 9.69 20.46
N VAL A 290 0.09 8.87 19.57
CA VAL A 290 0.26 9.24 18.15
C VAL A 290 -0.07 8.08 17.22
N THR A 291 -0.47 8.43 16.00
CA THR A 291 -0.57 7.51 14.87
C THR A 291 0.52 7.88 13.86
N ILE A 292 1.11 6.89 13.21
CA ILE A 292 2.22 7.07 12.27
C ILE A 292 1.85 6.44 10.93
N GLY A 293 2.03 7.22 9.86
CA GLY A 293 1.75 6.78 8.50
C GLY A 293 2.93 7.02 7.57
N ASN A 294 3.11 6.08 6.65
CA ASN A 294 3.96 6.25 5.49
C ASN A 294 3.36 7.32 4.58
N LYS A 295 4.18 8.17 3.96
CA LYS A 295 3.71 9.14 2.97
C LYS A 295 3.13 8.43 1.75
N ALA A 296 1.99 8.92 1.27
CA ALA A 296 1.33 8.38 0.08
C ALA A 296 2.28 8.26 -1.12
N GLU A 297 3.00 9.34 -1.44
CA GLU A 297 3.97 9.39 -2.54
C GLU A 297 5.06 8.31 -2.42
N ASN A 298 5.67 8.14 -1.25
CA ASN A 298 6.71 7.14 -1.04
C ASN A 298 6.16 5.71 -1.27
N VAL A 299 4.94 5.42 -0.81
CA VAL A 299 4.29 4.12 -0.97
C VAL A 299 3.96 3.83 -2.43
N LEU A 300 3.34 4.79 -3.12
CA LEU A 300 2.92 4.63 -4.51
C LEU A 300 4.13 4.50 -5.44
N ASN A 301 5.15 5.34 -5.27
CA ASN A 301 6.34 5.33 -6.12
C ASN A 301 7.16 4.06 -5.98
N VAL A 302 7.43 3.60 -4.75
CA VAL A 302 8.28 2.42 -4.53
C VAL A 302 7.60 1.11 -4.95
N LEU A 303 6.26 1.08 -4.94
CA LEU A 303 5.47 -0.04 -5.42
C LEU A 303 5.14 0.07 -6.91
N ASP A 304 5.42 1.19 -7.57
CA ASP A 304 5.11 1.48 -8.98
C ASP A 304 3.61 1.30 -9.29
N VAL A 305 2.77 1.96 -8.49
CA VAL A 305 1.30 1.90 -8.61
C VAL A 305 0.66 3.27 -8.40
N SER A 306 -0.51 3.46 -8.99
CA SER A 306 -1.39 4.61 -8.76
C SER A 306 -2.56 4.23 -7.85
N ILE A 307 -3.00 5.16 -6.99
CA ILE A 307 -4.22 4.97 -6.21
C ILE A 307 -5.43 5.02 -7.16
N MET A 308 -6.39 4.11 -6.99
CA MET A 308 -7.68 4.26 -7.69
C MET A 308 -8.45 5.42 -7.04
N THR A 309 -9.03 6.29 -7.87
CA THR A 309 -9.73 7.49 -7.40
C THR A 309 -11.20 7.51 -7.80
N GLN A 310 -11.98 8.31 -7.10
CA GLN A 310 -13.34 8.62 -7.52
C GLN A 310 -13.24 9.46 -8.80
N GLY A 311 -13.74 8.94 -9.92
CA GLY A 311 -13.98 9.77 -11.11
C GLY A 311 -14.99 10.86 -10.78
N GLU A 312 -14.86 12.05 -11.38
CA GLU A 312 -15.86 13.11 -11.22
C GLU A 312 -17.22 12.63 -11.75
N GLY A 313 -18.12 12.28 -10.84
CA GLY A 313 -19.53 12.00 -11.13
C GLY A 313 -19.87 10.52 -11.31
N GLY A 314 -20.38 9.90 -10.23
CA GLY A 314 -21.54 8.99 -10.26
C GLY A 314 -21.51 7.67 -11.06
N GLU A 315 -20.50 7.38 -11.87
CA GLU A 315 -20.34 6.11 -12.58
C GLU A 315 -19.12 5.36 -12.06
N GLU A 316 -19.15 4.03 -12.21
CA GLU A 316 -18.12 3.09 -11.72
C GLU A 316 -16.70 3.63 -11.95
N PRO A 317 -15.77 3.42 -11.00
CA PRO A 317 -14.41 3.93 -11.11
C PRO A 317 -13.83 3.49 -12.45
N THR A 318 -13.69 4.45 -13.35
CA THR A 318 -13.13 4.21 -14.67
C THR A 318 -11.65 3.92 -14.45
N PRO A 319 -11.15 2.73 -14.84
CA PRO A 319 -9.72 2.49 -14.89
C PRO A 319 -9.06 3.61 -15.70
N PRO A 320 -7.76 3.91 -15.49
CA PRO A 320 -7.04 4.83 -16.36
C PRO A 320 -7.33 4.47 -17.82
N GLU A 321 -7.60 5.46 -18.67
CA GLU A 321 -7.97 5.24 -20.06
C GLU A 321 -6.76 4.67 -20.83
N TYR A 322 -6.55 3.36 -20.71
CA TYR A 322 -5.53 2.63 -21.44
C TYR A 322 -6.06 2.33 -22.84
N ALA A 323 -5.25 2.60 -23.86
CA ALA A 323 -5.55 2.19 -25.22
C ALA A 323 -5.77 0.66 -25.23
N PHE A 324 -6.86 0.21 -25.84
CA PHE A 324 -7.12 -1.22 -25.98
C PHE A 324 -6.32 -1.74 -27.17
N VAL A 325 -5.72 -2.91 -27.01
CA VAL A 325 -5.31 -3.71 -28.16
C VAL A 325 -6.58 -4.32 -28.78
N GLU A 326 -6.68 -4.30 -30.09
CA GLU A 326 -7.68 -5.03 -30.88
C GLU A 326 -6.91 -5.94 -31.85
N GLU A 327 -7.08 -7.25 -31.66
CA GLU A 327 -6.67 -8.24 -32.63
C GLU A 327 -7.76 -8.32 -33.70
N ILE A 328 -7.41 -8.08 -34.96
CA ILE A 328 -8.40 -8.03 -36.04
C ILE A 328 -8.47 -9.37 -36.79
N ASP A 329 -7.36 -10.11 -36.92
CA ASP A 329 -7.33 -11.35 -37.70
C ASP A 329 -6.39 -12.41 -37.09
N VAL A 330 -6.84 -13.66 -37.10
CA VAL A 330 -6.04 -14.85 -36.75
C VAL A 330 -6.20 -15.88 -37.86
N GLU A 331 -5.16 -16.05 -38.65
CA GLU A 331 -5.09 -17.07 -39.69
C GLU A 331 -4.03 -18.11 -39.34
N MET A 332 -4.39 -19.39 -39.46
CA MET A 332 -3.49 -20.51 -39.24
C MET A 332 -3.10 -21.14 -40.57
N GLU A 333 -1.80 -21.26 -40.80
CA GLU A 333 -1.26 -22.08 -41.87
C GLU A 333 -1.21 -23.54 -41.40
N ARG A 334 -2.20 -24.33 -41.85
CA ARG A 334 -2.47 -25.68 -41.35
C ARG A 334 -1.33 -26.69 -41.55
N ALA A 335 -0.51 -26.50 -42.59
CA ALA A 335 0.61 -27.39 -42.89
C ALA A 335 1.81 -27.21 -41.94
N THR A 336 1.91 -26.07 -41.26
CA THR A 336 3.12 -25.67 -40.51
C THR A 336 2.86 -25.34 -39.04
N GLY A 337 1.60 -25.26 -38.59
CA GLY A 337 1.26 -24.87 -37.21
C GLY A 337 1.46 -23.36 -36.94
N LEU A 338 1.65 -22.60 -38.01
CA LEU A 338 2.02 -21.19 -37.95
C LEU A 338 0.76 -20.33 -37.83
N VAL A 339 0.65 -19.60 -36.73
CA VAL A 339 -0.43 -18.65 -36.48
C VAL A 339 0.07 -17.24 -36.77
N LYS A 340 -0.65 -16.55 -37.65
CA LYS A 340 -0.35 -15.19 -38.08
C LYS A 340 -1.54 -14.28 -37.78
N GLY A 341 -1.24 -13.04 -37.44
CA GLY A 341 -2.28 -12.05 -37.20
C GLY A 341 -1.72 -10.64 -37.22
N THR A 342 -2.63 -9.67 -37.13
CA THR A 342 -2.30 -8.25 -37.03
C THR A 342 -2.90 -7.67 -35.77
N ILE A 343 -2.07 -6.95 -35.02
CA ILE A 343 -2.43 -6.32 -33.76
C ILE A 343 -2.52 -4.81 -33.98
N THR A 344 -3.67 -4.24 -33.66
CA THR A 344 -3.95 -2.81 -33.83
C THR A 344 -4.47 -2.19 -32.54
N GLN A 345 -4.48 -0.87 -32.48
CA GLN A 345 -5.15 -0.13 -31.42
C GLN A 345 -6.65 -0.07 -31.70
N LYS A 346 -7.45 -0.45 -30.72
CA LYS A 346 -8.91 -0.39 -30.79
C LYS A 346 -9.38 1.04 -31.01
N GLY A 347 -10.27 1.24 -31.96
CA GLY A 347 -10.87 2.54 -32.29
C GLY A 347 -10.26 3.19 -33.54
N ASN A 348 -8.94 3.35 -33.61
CA ASN A 348 -8.27 3.98 -34.77
C ASN A 348 -7.60 2.97 -35.72
N LYS A 349 -7.58 1.67 -35.36
CA LYS A 349 -6.96 0.57 -36.12
C LYS A 349 -5.48 0.80 -36.46
N GLN A 350 -4.77 1.62 -35.70
CA GLN A 350 -3.34 1.86 -35.91
C GLN A 350 -2.54 0.60 -35.56
N PRO A 351 -1.62 0.11 -36.42
CA PRO A 351 -0.79 -1.05 -36.11
C PRO A 351 0.08 -0.84 -34.87
N LEU A 352 0.19 -1.87 -34.04
CA LEU A 352 0.96 -1.81 -32.80
C LEU A 352 2.24 -2.63 -32.90
N GLU A 353 3.36 -1.92 -33.01
CA GLU A 353 4.68 -2.52 -32.93
C GLU A 353 4.98 -3.05 -31.53
N GLY A 354 5.69 -4.17 -31.45
CA GLY A 354 6.34 -4.56 -30.23
C GLY A 354 5.40 -5.12 -29.16
N VAL A 355 4.23 -5.60 -29.55
CA VAL A 355 3.30 -6.33 -28.67
C VAL A 355 3.86 -7.74 -28.44
N GLU A 356 4.02 -8.15 -27.20
CA GLU A 356 4.49 -9.49 -26.84
C GLU A 356 3.34 -10.50 -26.94
N ILE A 357 3.56 -11.61 -27.65
CA ILE A 357 2.58 -12.69 -27.79
C ILE A 357 2.99 -13.86 -26.90
N TYR A 358 2.05 -14.29 -26.07
CA TYR A 358 2.16 -15.47 -25.22
C TYR A 358 1.14 -16.51 -25.66
N ALA A 359 1.51 -17.79 -25.60
CA ALA A 359 0.59 -18.92 -25.71
C ALA A 359 0.76 -19.79 -24.46
N ASP A 360 -0.33 -20.05 -23.74
CA ASP A 360 -0.35 -20.83 -22.50
C ASP A 360 0.73 -20.38 -21.49
N ASN A 361 0.88 -19.06 -21.37
CA ASN A 361 1.86 -18.36 -20.54
C ASN A 361 3.34 -18.47 -20.99
N ILE A 362 3.62 -19.07 -22.14
CA ILE A 362 4.96 -19.11 -22.73
C ILE A 362 5.06 -18.02 -23.79
N ARG A 363 6.10 -17.19 -23.73
CA ARG A 363 6.34 -16.15 -24.74
C ARG A 363 6.70 -16.82 -26.07
N LYS A 364 5.93 -16.52 -27.12
CA LYS A 364 6.11 -17.09 -28.46
C LYS A 364 6.71 -16.11 -29.45
N GLY A 365 6.46 -14.81 -29.30
CA GLY A 365 6.95 -13.83 -30.25
C GLY A 365 6.64 -12.38 -29.89
N ARG A 366 6.83 -11.50 -30.87
CA ARG A 366 6.53 -10.06 -30.79
C ARG A 366 6.02 -9.55 -32.14
N SER A 367 5.11 -8.58 -32.15
CA SER A 367 4.68 -7.93 -33.39
C SER A 367 5.75 -6.99 -33.97
N GLY A 368 5.83 -6.90 -35.30
CA GLY A 368 6.68 -5.96 -36.04
C GLY A 368 6.07 -4.57 -36.17
N ALA A 369 6.79 -3.66 -36.82
CA ALA A 369 6.39 -2.26 -36.99
C ALA A 369 5.03 -2.08 -37.71
N ASP A 370 4.65 -3.05 -38.54
CA ASP A 370 3.37 -3.12 -39.24
C ASP A 370 2.26 -3.81 -38.42
N GLY A 371 2.50 -4.06 -37.12
CA GLY A 371 1.57 -4.73 -36.22
C GLY A 371 1.41 -6.23 -36.46
N ARG A 372 2.09 -6.80 -37.46
CA ARG A 372 1.98 -8.22 -37.78
C ARG A 372 2.79 -9.07 -36.82
N TYR A 373 2.29 -10.26 -36.53
CA TYR A 373 3.01 -11.27 -35.76
C TYR A 373 2.89 -12.64 -36.41
N MET A 374 3.83 -13.51 -36.04
CA MET A 374 3.90 -14.90 -36.48
C MET A 374 4.44 -15.75 -35.32
N VAL A 375 3.70 -16.79 -34.94
CA VAL A 375 4.06 -17.69 -33.84
C VAL A 375 3.72 -19.14 -34.19
N GLU A 376 4.57 -20.08 -33.75
CA GLU A 376 4.32 -21.51 -33.93
C GLU A 376 3.61 -22.10 -32.70
N LEU A 377 2.49 -22.78 -32.96
CA LEU A 377 1.69 -23.48 -31.98
C LEU A 377 1.49 -24.94 -32.39
N GLU A 378 1.34 -25.80 -31.40
CA GLU A 378 0.93 -27.18 -31.63
C GLU A 378 -0.57 -27.23 -31.99
N ALA A 379 -1.04 -28.37 -32.49
CA ALA A 379 -2.47 -28.57 -32.67
C ALA A 379 -3.15 -28.70 -31.29
N GLY A 380 -4.22 -27.94 -31.07
CA GLY A 380 -4.98 -27.93 -29.82
C GLY A 380 -5.58 -26.58 -29.48
N ARG A 381 -6.23 -26.54 -28.32
CA ARG A 381 -6.77 -25.30 -27.76
C ARG A 381 -5.68 -24.56 -27.01
N HIS A 382 -5.42 -23.32 -27.44
CA HIS A 382 -4.41 -22.46 -26.86
C HIS A 382 -5.04 -21.17 -26.32
N ARG A 383 -4.53 -20.70 -25.18
CA ARG A 383 -4.81 -19.37 -24.65
C ARG A 383 -3.72 -18.41 -25.10
N LEU A 384 -4.06 -17.55 -26.06
CA LEU A 384 -3.19 -16.47 -26.53
C LEU A 384 -3.37 -15.23 -25.67
N GLU A 385 -2.26 -14.59 -25.31
CA GLU A 385 -2.26 -13.34 -24.56
C GLU A 385 -1.29 -12.33 -25.19
N PHE A 386 -1.80 -11.13 -25.46
CA PHE A 386 -1.10 -10.05 -26.14
C PHE A 386 -0.82 -8.92 -25.15
N ARG A 387 0.45 -8.60 -24.92
CA ARG A 387 0.87 -7.63 -23.90
C ARG A 387 1.70 -6.50 -24.48
N LYS A 388 1.35 -5.26 -24.16
CA LYS A 388 2.15 -4.08 -24.49
C LYS A 388 2.03 -3.06 -23.34
N PRO A 389 3.14 -2.54 -22.79
CA PRO A 389 3.07 -1.48 -21.78
C PRO A 389 2.25 -0.27 -22.25
N GLY A 390 1.38 0.25 -21.39
CA GLY A 390 0.44 1.33 -21.72
C GLY A 390 -0.84 0.88 -22.43
N TYR A 391 -1.03 -0.42 -22.66
CA TYR A 391 -2.22 -0.99 -23.26
C TYR A 391 -2.81 -2.12 -22.39
N ARG A 392 -4.13 -2.29 -22.42
CA ARG A 392 -4.79 -3.43 -21.77
C ARG A 392 -4.45 -4.72 -22.52
N ALA A 393 -4.04 -5.75 -21.78
CA ALA A 393 -3.77 -7.06 -22.35
C ALA A 393 -5.05 -7.68 -22.96
N VAL A 394 -4.91 -8.30 -24.12
CA VAL A 394 -5.99 -9.04 -24.79
C VAL A 394 -5.72 -10.52 -24.63
N VAL A 395 -6.75 -11.27 -24.29
CA VAL A 395 -6.70 -12.72 -24.16
C VAL A 395 -7.70 -13.32 -25.13
N VAL A 396 -7.23 -14.25 -25.96
CA VAL A 396 -8.07 -14.96 -26.92
C VAL A 396 -7.82 -16.44 -26.74
N GLU A 397 -8.89 -17.21 -26.58
CA GLU A 397 -8.81 -18.67 -26.63
C GLU A 397 -9.24 -19.13 -28.01
N ARG A 398 -8.38 -19.87 -28.69
CA ARG A 398 -8.71 -20.49 -29.98
C ARG A 398 -8.27 -21.93 -30.01
N GLU A 399 -9.03 -22.74 -30.73
CA GLU A 399 -8.65 -24.10 -31.09
C GLU A 399 -8.00 -24.08 -32.47
N PHE A 400 -6.75 -24.53 -32.53
CA PHE A 400 -5.94 -24.57 -33.73
C PHE A 400 -5.79 -26.03 -34.16
N GLY A 401 -6.25 -26.37 -35.36
CA GLY A 401 -6.20 -27.73 -35.88
C GLY A 401 -7.31 -28.64 -35.33
N LYS A 402 -8.36 -28.84 -36.13
CA LYS A 402 -9.13 -30.09 -36.22
C LYS A 402 -9.56 -30.27 -37.67
N GLU A 403 -9.21 -31.40 -38.29
CA GLU A 403 -10.04 -31.94 -39.36
C GLU A 403 -11.31 -32.51 -38.72
N ASN A 404 -12.46 -32.11 -39.27
CA ASN A 404 -13.57 -33.03 -39.40
C ASN A 404 -13.62 -33.42 -40.88
N GLY A 405 -13.36 -34.69 -41.17
CA GLY A 405 -13.81 -35.38 -42.38
C GLY A 405 -12.70 -35.98 -43.24
N GLU A 406 -12.38 -37.26 -43.02
CA GLU A 406 -12.99 -38.40 -43.74
C GLU A 406 -13.10 -39.63 -42.82
#